data_AF-A0A2S1XNW9-F1
#
_entry.id   AF-A0A2S1XNW9-F1
#
_cell.length_a   1.000
_cell.length_b   1.000
_cell.length_c   1.000
_cell.angle_alpha   90.00
_cell.angle_beta   90.00
_cell.angle_gamma   90.00
#
_symmetry.space_group_name_H-M   'P 1'
#
loop_
_entity.id
_entity.type
_entity.pdbx_description
1 polymer ?
#
loop_
_entity_poly.entity_id
_entity_poly.type
_entity_poly.pdbx_seq_one_letter_code
_entity_poly.pdbx_strand_id
1 'polypeptide(L)'
;MTVMRIVVALRMAALTAALAIALAGAPGQASPVPAVGQSVSLVTTSGSATFKLCRNWVFTHTCREYGNVSVPARIAAGDSFEITFGSNPKTMWFRVKAVLLQDGRCLLIPKHEDMPAKGGDEPVDMLIVDPCRVLR
;
A
#
# COMPACT_ATOMS: atom_id res chain seq x y z
N MET A 1 -49.37 34.77 35.51
CA MET A 1 -50.58 34.27 36.21
C MET A 1 -51.18 33.15 35.38
N THR A 2 -51.25 31.94 35.97
CA THR A 2 -52.13 30.78 35.64
C THR A 2 -51.98 30.17 34.23
N VAL A 3 -51.87 28.86 34.01
CA VAL A 3 -52.44 27.71 34.74
C VAL A 3 -51.54 26.47 34.61
N MET A 4 -51.24 25.87 35.76
CA MET A 4 -50.79 24.49 35.97
C MET A 4 -51.99 23.57 36.01
N ARG A 5 -52.01 22.42 35.28
CA ARG A 5 -52.70 21.19 35.73
C ARG A 5 -52.05 19.92 35.18
N ILE A 6 -51.61 19.11 36.14
CA ILE A 6 -51.16 17.73 36.09
C ILE A 6 -52.36 16.81 35.81
N VAL A 7 -52.18 15.77 34.97
CA VAL A 7 -52.90 14.49 35.16
C VAL A 7 -51.94 13.34 34.83
N VAL A 8 -51.61 12.56 35.85
CA VAL A 8 -50.94 11.25 35.79
C VAL A 8 -51.97 10.21 35.37
N ALA A 9 -51.65 9.35 34.41
CA ALA A 9 -52.40 8.11 34.18
C ALA A 9 -51.45 6.95 33.86
N LEU A 10 -51.36 6.08 34.85
CA LEU A 10 -50.67 4.80 34.93
C LEU A 10 -51.51 3.71 34.21
N ARG A 11 -50.97 2.98 33.23
CA ARG A 11 -51.43 1.63 32.80
C ARG A 11 -50.24 0.86 32.21
N MET A 12 -49.67 -0.08 32.97
CA MET A 12 -49.97 -1.53 32.95
C MET A 12 -49.44 -2.25 31.71
N ALA A 13 -48.31 -2.92 31.94
CA ALA A 13 -47.84 -4.20 31.42
C ALA A 13 -48.52 -4.81 30.19
N ALA A 14 -47.70 -5.13 29.18
CA ALA A 14 -47.85 -6.36 28.43
C ALA A 14 -46.45 -6.91 28.09
N LEU A 15 -46.11 -8.04 28.71
CA LEU A 15 -45.03 -8.91 28.27
C LEU A 15 -45.26 -9.30 26.81
N THR A 16 -44.27 -9.11 25.95
CA THR A 16 -44.07 -10.01 24.81
C THR A 16 -42.58 -10.33 24.70
N ALA A 17 -42.25 -11.56 25.07
CA ALA A 17 -40.99 -12.18 24.78
C ALA A 17 -40.87 -12.36 23.25
N ALA A 18 -39.78 -11.87 22.67
CA ALA A 18 -39.32 -12.31 21.36
C ALA A 18 -37.80 -12.39 21.40
N LEU A 19 -37.32 -13.58 21.74
CA LEU A 19 -35.95 -14.02 21.64
C LEU A 19 -35.60 -14.15 20.16
N ALA A 20 -34.96 -13.13 19.57
CA ALA A 20 -34.36 -13.23 18.24
C ALA A 20 -32.85 -13.41 18.41
N ILE A 21 -32.41 -14.65 18.27
CA ILE A 21 -31.01 -15.04 18.17
C ILE A 21 -30.49 -14.50 16.83
N ALA A 22 -29.86 -13.33 16.84
CA ALA A 22 -29.07 -12.87 15.71
C ALA A 22 -27.63 -13.38 15.87
N LEU A 23 -27.35 -14.59 15.35
CA LEU A 23 -26.00 -14.90 14.89
C LEU A 23 -25.75 -14.08 13.62
N ALA A 24 -25.49 -12.79 13.80
CA ALA A 24 -24.89 -11.97 12.76
C ALA A 24 -23.39 -12.29 12.77
N GLY A 25 -22.96 -13.09 11.79
CA GLY A 25 -21.56 -13.29 11.49
C GLY A 25 -20.86 -11.94 11.46
N ALA A 26 -19.79 -11.82 12.24
CA ALA A 26 -18.93 -10.65 12.21
C ALA A 26 -18.56 -10.38 10.75
N PRO A 27 -18.70 -9.14 10.23
CA PRO A 27 -18.07 -8.79 8.99
C PRO A 27 -16.58 -9.07 9.21
N GLY A 28 -16.05 -10.04 8.46
CA GLY A 28 -14.62 -10.30 8.43
C GLY A 28 -13.94 -8.97 8.20
N GLN A 29 -13.10 -8.57 9.16
CA GLN A 29 -12.20 -7.44 8.99
C GLN A 29 -11.39 -7.73 7.74
N ALA A 30 -11.81 -7.17 6.62
CA ALA A 30 -10.92 -6.98 5.49
C ALA A 30 -9.79 -6.11 6.05
N SER A 31 -8.62 -6.72 6.24
CA SER A 31 -7.40 -5.97 6.54
C SER A 31 -7.35 -4.80 5.57
N PRO A 32 -7.17 -3.55 6.03
CA PRO A 32 -7.03 -2.43 5.13
C PRO A 32 -5.88 -2.75 4.16
N VAL A 33 -6.21 -2.80 2.87
CA VAL A 33 -5.22 -2.73 1.80
C VAL A 33 -4.40 -1.47 2.09
N PRO A 34 -3.06 -1.54 2.20
CA PRO A 34 -2.26 -0.38 2.57
C PRO A 34 -2.56 0.77 1.62
N ALA A 35 -2.76 1.96 2.21
CA ALA A 35 -3.03 3.17 1.47
C ALA A 35 -1.96 3.35 0.37
N VAL A 36 -2.41 3.58 -0.87
CA VAL A 36 -1.54 3.90 -2.00
C VAL A 36 -0.60 5.02 -1.57
N GLY A 37 0.71 4.73 -1.51
CA GLY A 37 1.71 5.63 -0.95
C GLY A 37 1.67 7.03 -1.59
N GLN A 38 1.98 8.06 -0.81
CA GLN A 38 1.97 9.44 -1.29
C GLN A 38 3.04 9.61 -2.38
N SER A 39 2.63 10.06 -3.56
CA SER A 39 3.60 10.35 -4.63
C SER A 39 4.46 11.56 -4.26
N VAL A 40 5.77 11.42 -4.42
CA VAL A 40 6.76 12.46 -4.14
C VAL A 40 7.66 12.66 -5.36
N SER A 41 8.17 13.88 -5.53
CA SER A 41 8.90 14.25 -6.75
C SER A 41 10.39 13.95 -6.68
N LEU A 42 11.00 14.06 -5.49
CA LEU A 42 12.44 13.91 -5.29
C LEU A 42 12.74 13.35 -3.89
N VAL A 43 13.67 12.40 -3.81
CA VAL A 43 14.09 11.80 -2.55
C VAL A 43 15.60 11.66 -2.45
N THR A 44 16.12 11.62 -1.22
CA THR A 44 17.47 11.13 -0.92
C THR A 44 17.43 9.70 -0.42
N THR A 45 18.44 8.92 -0.82
CA THR A 45 18.61 7.52 -0.43
C THR A 45 19.88 7.35 0.41
N SER A 46 20.02 6.21 1.07
CA SER A 46 21.26 5.76 1.71
C SER A 46 22.30 5.20 0.73
N GLY A 47 22.01 5.20 -0.59
CA GLY A 47 22.84 4.60 -1.63
C GLY A 47 22.61 3.09 -1.86
N SER A 48 21.68 2.48 -1.11
CA SER A 48 21.33 1.07 -1.22
C SER A 48 19.81 0.88 -1.24
N ALA A 49 19.34 -0.16 -1.92
CA ALA A 49 17.95 -0.53 -2.03
C ALA A 49 17.77 -2.06 -2.08
N THR A 50 16.54 -2.50 -1.86
CA THR A 50 16.10 -3.87 -2.16
C THR A 50 15.33 -3.86 -3.47
N PHE A 51 15.80 -4.60 -4.47
CA PHE A 51 15.09 -4.80 -5.72
C PHE A 51 14.14 -5.99 -5.62
N LYS A 52 12.85 -5.71 -5.69
CA LYS A 52 11.79 -6.71 -5.78
C LYS A 52 11.49 -6.94 -7.26
N LEU A 53 11.77 -8.14 -7.73
CA LEU A 53 11.51 -8.59 -9.09
C LEU A 53 10.37 -9.62 -9.07
N CYS A 54 9.26 -9.26 -9.68
CA CYS A 54 8.02 -10.02 -9.76
C CYS A 54 7.83 -10.52 -11.19
N ARG A 55 7.93 -11.84 -11.37
CA ARG A 55 7.74 -12.49 -12.68
C ARG A 55 6.38 -13.16 -12.74
N ASN A 56 5.63 -12.82 -13.78
CA ASN A 56 4.42 -13.51 -14.14
C ASN A 56 4.74 -14.67 -15.09
N TRP A 57 4.50 -15.89 -14.64
CA TRP A 57 4.56 -17.10 -15.45
C TRP A 57 3.12 -17.50 -15.81
N VAL A 58 2.95 -18.33 -16.84
CA VAL A 58 1.63 -18.72 -17.38
C VAL A 58 0.65 -19.21 -16.30
N PHE A 59 1.13 -19.88 -15.24
CA PHE A 59 0.29 -20.45 -14.17
C PHE A 59 0.67 -19.99 -12.76
N THR A 60 1.69 -19.14 -12.60
CA THR A 60 2.18 -18.74 -11.28
C THR A 60 2.80 -17.36 -11.33
N HIS A 61 2.67 -16.63 -10.23
CA HIS A 61 3.35 -15.38 -10.04
C HIS A 61 4.40 -15.54 -8.94
N THR A 62 5.65 -15.16 -9.23
CA THR A 62 6.75 -15.29 -8.26
C THR A 62 7.47 -13.97 -8.09
N CYS A 63 7.60 -13.49 -6.86
CA CYS A 63 8.46 -12.36 -6.52
C CYS A 63 9.73 -12.82 -5.82
N ARG A 64 10.87 -12.23 -6.17
CA ARG A 64 12.16 -12.40 -5.50
C ARG A 64 12.71 -11.05 -5.10
N GLU A 65 13.36 -11.02 -3.95
CA GLU A 65 14.00 -9.81 -3.44
C GLU A 65 15.53 -9.96 -3.53
N TYR A 66 16.17 -8.90 -4.00
CA TYR A 66 17.61 -8.76 -4.10
C TYR A 66 18.03 -7.56 -3.27
N GLY A 67 18.62 -7.81 -2.11
CA GLY A 67 19.14 -6.74 -1.25
C GLY A 67 20.44 -6.14 -1.77
N ASN A 68 20.85 -5.02 -1.19
CA ASN A 68 22.12 -4.33 -1.44
C ASN A 68 22.33 -3.89 -2.90
N VAL A 69 21.26 -3.51 -3.58
CA VAL A 69 21.33 -2.93 -4.92
C VAL A 69 21.76 -1.48 -4.77
N SER A 70 22.88 -1.12 -5.38
CA SER A 70 23.37 0.26 -5.36
C SER A 70 22.42 1.17 -6.13
N VAL A 71 22.09 2.31 -5.53
CA VAL A 71 21.21 3.33 -6.13
C VAL A 71 21.81 4.72 -5.94
N PRO A 72 21.47 5.69 -6.80
CA PRO A 72 21.92 7.08 -6.63
C PRO A 72 21.47 7.68 -5.30
N ALA A 73 22.29 8.58 -4.74
CA ALA A 73 21.98 9.27 -3.49
C ALA A 73 20.75 10.21 -3.59
N ARG A 74 20.40 10.65 -4.80
CA ARG A 74 19.22 11.46 -5.11
C ARG A 74 18.48 10.84 -6.28
N ILE A 75 17.17 10.68 -6.15
CA ILE A 75 16.33 10.04 -7.16
C ILE A 75 15.02 10.82 -7.30
N ALA A 76 14.67 11.15 -8.54
CA ALA A 76 13.41 11.76 -8.94
C ALA A 76 12.61 10.86 -9.87
N ALA A 77 11.32 11.16 -10.02
CA ALA A 77 10.53 10.59 -11.11
C ALA A 77 11.11 11.07 -12.47
N GLY A 78 11.27 10.14 -13.41
CA GLY A 78 11.89 10.37 -14.72
C GLY A 78 13.37 9.95 -14.79
N ASP A 79 14.06 9.83 -13.65
CA ASP A 79 15.46 9.42 -13.62
C ASP A 79 15.65 8.02 -14.20
N SER A 80 16.84 7.78 -14.75
CA SER A 80 17.23 6.47 -15.26
C SER A 80 18.66 6.16 -14.82
N PHE A 81 18.88 4.99 -14.25
CA PHE A 81 20.20 4.56 -13.79
C PHE A 81 20.33 3.03 -13.95
N GLU A 82 21.57 2.55 -14.04
CA GLU A 82 21.84 1.11 -14.07
C GLU A 82 21.80 0.55 -12.65
N ILE A 83 21.17 -0.61 -12.48
CA ILE A 83 21.23 -1.41 -11.25
C ILE A 83 21.90 -2.74 -11.53
N THR A 84 22.62 -3.24 -10.52
CA THR A 84 23.21 -4.59 -10.53
C THR A 84 22.60 -5.41 -9.39
N PHE A 85 22.14 -6.63 -9.67
CA PHE A 85 21.49 -7.48 -8.67
C PHE A 85 21.79 -8.97 -8.86
N GLY A 86 21.65 -9.74 -7.76
CA GLY A 86 21.87 -11.19 -7.73
C GLY A 86 23.33 -11.61 -7.50
N SER A 87 23.54 -12.88 -7.16
CA SER A 87 24.87 -13.46 -6.92
C SER A 87 25.67 -13.73 -8.20
N ASN A 88 24.99 -13.93 -9.32
CA ASN A 88 25.57 -13.81 -10.66
C ASN A 88 25.09 -12.45 -11.19
N PRO A 89 25.93 -11.40 -11.12
CA PRO A 89 25.48 -10.01 -11.24
C PRO A 89 24.81 -9.80 -12.60
N LYS A 90 23.53 -9.47 -12.56
CA LYS A 90 22.76 -9.02 -13.71
C LYS A 90 22.63 -7.51 -13.65
N THR A 91 22.88 -6.85 -14.77
CA THR A 91 22.68 -5.40 -14.91
C THR A 91 21.43 -5.09 -15.72
N MET A 92 20.73 -4.02 -15.35
CA MET A 92 19.63 -3.47 -16.14
C MET A 92 19.46 -1.97 -15.91
N TRP A 93 18.90 -1.28 -16.89
CA TRP A 93 18.46 0.10 -16.74
C TRP A 93 17.13 0.16 -15.99
N PHE A 94 17.14 0.86 -14.86
CA PHE A 94 15.94 1.17 -14.07
C PHE A 94 15.52 2.61 -14.37
N ARG A 95 14.39 2.79 -15.05
CA ARG A 95 13.77 4.10 -15.29
C ARG A 95 12.64 4.33 -14.29
N VAL A 96 12.76 5.37 -13.47
CA VAL A 96 11.78 5.69 -12.43
C VAL A 96 10.56 6.36 -13.06
N LYS A 97 9.39 5.74 -12.94
CA LYS A 97 8.10 6.35 -13.31
C LYS A 97 7.55 7.21 -12.19
N ALA A 98 7.59 6.71 -10.97
CA ALA A 98 7.05 7.37 -9.80
C ALA A 98 7.83 6.97 -8.54
N VAL A 99 7.85 7.85 -7.56
CA VAL A 99 8.34 7.57 -6.21
C VAL A 99 7.16 7.65 -5.26
N LEU A 100 6.88 6.58 -4.52
CA LEU A 100 5.80 6.51 -3.55
C LEU A 100 6.38 6.40 -2.15
N LEU A 101 5.98 7.30 -1.25
CA LEU A 101 6.32 7.22 0.16
C LEU A 101 5.29 6.34 0.88
N GLN A 102 5.76 5.26 1.49
CA GLN A 102 4.92 4.33 2.23
C GLN A 102 5.65 3.85 3.50
N ASP A 103 5.04 4.07 4.66
CA ASP A 103 5.56 3.66 5.97
C ASP A 103 7.03 4.09 6.22
N GLY A 104 7.40 5.29 5.78
CA GLY A 104 8.77 5.84 5.91
C GLY A 104 9.79 5.32 4.90
N ARG A 105 9.39 4.41 4.00
CA ARG A 105 10.21 3.87 2.91
C ARG A 105 9.76 4.45 1.58
N CYS A 106 10.67 4.49 0.61
CA CYS A 106 10.34 4.92 -0.75
C CYS A 106 10.28 3.71 -1.68
N LEU A 107 9.16 3.58 -2.37
CA LEU A 107 8.96 2.62 -3.46
C LEU A 107 9.22 3.34 -4.78
N LEU A 108 10.30 2.97 -5.47
CA LEU A 108 10.57 3.44 -6.82
C LEU A 108 9.84 2.51 -7.78
N ILE A 109 8.85 3.05 -8.47
CA ILE A 109 8.06 2.32 -9.45
C ILE A 109 8.73 2.50 -10.81
N PRO A 110 9.10 1.41 -11.50
CA PRO A 110 9.72 1.48 -12.82
C PRO A 110 8.71 1.91 -13.89
N LYS A 111 9.23 2.50 -14.97
CA LYS A 111 8.49 2.70 -16.22
C LYS A 111 8.62 1.44 -17.05
N HIS A 112 7.60 0.58 -17.04
CA HIS A 112 7.44 -0.48 -18.03
C HIS A 112 6.68 0.08 -19.24
N GLU A 113 7.27 0.04 -20.42
CA GLU A 113 6.60 0.47 -21.66
C GLU A 113 5.57 -0.57 -22.14
N ASP A 114 5.73 -1.85 -21.74
CA ASP A 114 4.98 -2.98 -22.30
C ASP A 114 4.13 -3.81 -21.31
N MET A 115 3.93 -3.34 -20.08
CA MET A 115 3.02 -4.01 -19.14
C MET A 115 1.88 -3.07 -18.74
N PRO A 116 0.64 -3.28 -19.24
CA PRO A 116 -0.51 -2.66 -18.61
C PRO A 116 -0.57 -3.19 -17.20
N ALA A 117 -0.49 -2.30 -16.20
CA ALA A 117 -0.86 -2.66 -14.83
C ALA A 117 -2.31 -3.13 -14.88
N LYS A 118 -2.54 -4.44 -14.95
CA LYS A 118 -3.87 -5.02 -14.95
C LYS A 118 -4.35 -5.04 -13.51
N GLY A 119 -4.86 -3.89 -13.08
CA GLY A 119 -5.48 -3.72 -11.77
C GLY A 119 -4.48 -3.34 -10.67
N GLY A 120 -5.04 -2.84 -9.56
CA GLY A 120 -4.29 -2.32 -8.41
C GLY A 120 -3.54 -3.38 -7.59
N ASP A 121 -3.70 -4.67 -7.92
CA ASP A 121 -3.20 -5.81 -7.14
C ASP A 121 -2.10 -6.61 -7.86
N GLU A 122 -1.65 -6.20 -9.05
CA GLU A 122 -0.57 -6.89 -9.74
C GLU A 122 0.78 -6.65 -9.04
N PRO A 123 1.59 -7.69 -8.78
CA PRO A 123 2.88 -7.50 -8.15
C PRO A 123 3.84 -6.88 -9.16
N VAL A 124 4.23 -5.63 -8.89
CA VAL A 124 5.09 -4.84 -9.79
C VAL A 124 6.54 -4.97 -9.35
N ASP A 125 7.45 -5.02 -10.32
CA ASP A 125 8.87 -4.79 -10.06
C ASP A 125 9.06 -3.43 -9.38
N MET A 126 9.91 -3.34 -8.37
CA MET A 126 10.19 -2.06 -7.70
C MET A 126 11.51 -2.08 -6.94
N LEU A 127 12.06 -0.90 -6.70
CA LEU A 127 13.13 -0.71 -5.71
C LEU A 127 12.52 -0.17 -4.43
N ILE A 128 12.84 -0.82 -3.31
CA ILE A 128 12.43 -0.43 -1.97
C ILE A 128 13.66 0.21 -1.30
N VAL A 129 13.57 1.50 -1.02
CA VAL A 129 14.64 2.29 -0.39
C VAL A 129 14.28 2.55 1.07
N ASP A 130 15.17 2.12 1.95
CA ASP A 130 15.06 2.30 3.40
C ASP A 130 16.47 2.54 4.01
N PRO A 131 16.72 3.66 4.72
CA PRO A 131 15.83 4.81 4.91
C PRO A 131 15.74 5.69 3.65
N CYS A 132 14.63 6.43 3.55
CA CYS A 132 14.42 7.44 2.51
C CYS A 132 14.00 8.78 3.12
N ARG A 133 14.40 9.90 2.50
CA ARG A 133 13.90 11.24 2.88
C ARG A 133 13.41 12.01 1.68
N VAL A 134 12.24 12.63 1.82
CA VAL A 134 11.66 13.49 0.78
C VAL A 134 12.37 14.83 0.76
N LEU A 135 12.75 15.28 -0.44
CA LEU A 135 13.23 16.64 -0.68
C LEU A 135 12.09 17.47 -1.25
N ARG A 136 11.83 18.63 -0.64
CA ARG A 136 10.87 19.62 -1.12
C ARG A 136 11.55 20.65 -1.99
#